data_AF-A0A6J7PTF7-F1
#
_entry.id   AF-A0A6J7PTF7-F1
#
_cell.length_a   1.000
_cell.length_b   1.000
_cell.length_c   1.000
_cell.angle_alpha   90.00
_cell.angle_beta   90.00
_cell.angle_gamma   90.00
#
_symmetry.space_group_name_H-M   'P 1'
#
loop_
_entity.id
_entity.type
_entity.pdbx_description
1 polymer ?
#
loop_
_entity_poly.entity_id
_entity_poly.type
_entity_poly.pdbx_seq_one_letter_code
_entity_poly.pdbx_strand_id
1 'polypeptide(L)'
;MLDPQMPHSDASRRSVRSSRAKAPAPKSDAAFDHLSLDDLRAMRLTLTDQETRASYWRRILQARIDLLKAGDDQGVVRNLSRVLTDEPSAHRRLAHVTVDAVDDVLPLPDLAQLWSRVPNPTDPASVAALVADLRVAEQQISVLRSELFLNIDAVTAELIARFHDNPSLALVALPRR
;
A
#
# COMPACT_ATOMS: atom_id res chain seq x y z
N MET A 1 14.62 -48.56 -19.70
CA MET A 1 13.24 -48.03 -19.81
C MET A 1 13.30 -46.61 -19.25
N LEU A 2 13.51 -45.64 -20.15
CA LEU A 2 13.68 -44.21 -19.82
C LEU A 2 12.30 -43.55 -19.90
N ASP A 3 11.89 -42.87 -18.82
CA ASP A 3 10.76 -41.93 -18.86
C ASP A 3 11.29 -40.53 -19.23
N PRO A 4 10.71 -39.84 -20.23
CA PRO A 4 11.20 -38.56 -20.71
C PRO A 4 10.68 -37.39 -19.86
N GLN A 5 11.62 -36.55 -19.46
CA GLN A 5 11.40 -35.28 -18.78
C GLN A 5 10.73 -34.26 -19.73
N MET A 6 9.50 -33.85 -19.40
CA MET A 6 8.77 -32.77 -20.08
C MET A 6 9.26 -31.40 -19.59
N PRO A 7 9.71 -30.47 -20.46
CA PRO A 7 10.01 -29.09 -20.10
C PRO A 7 8.80 -28.20 -20.39
N HIS A 8 8.14 -27.67 -19.37
CA HIS A 8 7.10 -26.66 -19.58
C HIS A 8 7.28 -25.40 -18.72
N SER A 9 7.22 -24.27 -19.42
CA SER A 9 6.70 -22.97 -18.96
C SER A 9 7.67 -21.90 -18.47
N ASP A 10 8.75 -21.64 -19.21
CA ASP A 10 9.48 -20.36 -19.12
C ASP A 10 9.10 -19.36 -20.24
N ALA A 11 8.46 -19.84 -21.32
CA ALA A 11 8.06 -19.00 -22.46
C ALA A 11 6.91 -18.02 -22.14
N SER A 12 5.98 -18.39 -21.25
CA SER A 12 4.83 -17.54 -20.90
C SER A 12 5.22 -16.30 -20.09
N ARG A 13 6.31 -16.35 -19.30
CA ARG A 13 6.76 -15.20 -18.49
C ARG A 13 7.40 -14.10 -19.33
N ARG A 14 8.01 -14.43 -20.48
CA ARG A 14 8.58 -13.46 -21.43
C ARG A 14 7.52 -12.71 -22.23
N SER A 15 6.39 -13.36 -22.55
CA SER A 15 5.32 -12.76 -23.36
C SER A 15 4.62 -11.57 -22.68
N VAL A 16 4.37 -11.67 -21.37
CA VAL A 16 3.66 -10.62 -20.60
C VAL A 16 4.47 -9.32 -20.48
N ARG A 17 5.81 -9.38 -20.57
CA ARG A 17 6.67 -8.18 -20.54
C ARG A 17 6.65 -7.39 -21.85
N SER A 18 6.36 -8.04 -22.99
CA SER A 18 6.38 -7.42 -24.31
C SER A 18 5.12 -6.58 -24.59
N SER A 19 3.97 -6.99 -24.08
CA SER A 19 2.70 -6.28 -24.32
C SER A 19 2.53 -4.98 -23.52
N ARG A 20 3.33 -4.76 -22.46
CA ARG A 20 3.32 -3.51 -21.68
C ARG A 20 4.00 -2.34 -22.41
N ALA A 21 4.71 -2.60 -23.51
CA ALA A 21 5.53 -1.61 -24.21
C ALA A 21 4.79 -0.73 -25.23
N LYS A 22 3.44 -0.75 -25.28
CA LYS A 22 2.69 -0.01 -26.31
C LYS A 22 1.41 0.67 -25.83
N ALA A 23 1.26 0.90 -24.52
CA ALA A 23 0.24 1.83 -24.07
C ALA A 23 0.66 3.25 -24.50
N PRO A 24 -0.22 4.04 -25.14
CA PRO A 24 0.08 5.44 -25.43
C PRO A 24 0.36 6.18 -24.12
N ALA A 25 1.23 7.20 -24.19
CA ALA A 25 1.50 8.05 -23.03
C ALA A 25 0.18 8.63 -22.49
N PRO A 26 0.00 8.71 -21.16
CA PRO A 26 -1.14 9.38 -20.57
C PRO A 26 -1.20 10.83 -21.09
N LYS A 27 -2.42 11.32 -21.30
CA LYS A 27 -2.67 12.72 -21.67
C LYS A 27 -2.76 13.55 -20.39
N SER A 28 -2.35 14.81 -20.47
CA SER A 28 -2.52 15.76 -19.37
C SER A 28 -4.00 15.92 -19.03
N ASP A 29 -4.31 16.00 -17.74
CA ASP A 29 -5.66 16.22 -17.24
C ASP A 29 -5.81 17.68 -16.76
N ALA A 30 -6.83 18.37 -17.28
CA ALA A 30 -7.13 19.76 -16.96
C ALA A 30 -7.37 20.00 -15.45
N ALA A 31 -7.72 18.95 -14.69
CA ALA A 31 -7.81 19.03 -13.24
C ALA A 31 -6.49 19.47 -12.57
N PHE A 32 -5.34 19.22 -13.20
CA PHE A 32 -4.03 19.54 -12.65
C PHE A 32 -3.37 20.79 -13.24
N ASP A 33 -4.01 21.49 -14.19
CA ASP A 33 -3.43 22.65 -14.90
C ASP A 33 -2.97 23.77 -13.96
N HIS A 34 -3.64 23.92 -12.82
CA HIS A 34 -3.34 24.92 -11.82
C HIS A 34 -2.13 24.59 -10.93
N LEU A 35 -1.64 23.34 -10.96
CA LEU A 35 -0.51 22.90 -10.14
C LEU A 35 0.80 23.01 -10.90
N SER A 36 1.86 23.47 -10.22
CA SER A 36 3.21 23.40 -10.78
C SER A 36 3.75 21.96 -10.78
N LEU A 37 4.86 21.74 -11.48
CA LEU A 37 5.54 20.43 -11.49
C LEU A 37 6.03 20.04 -10.08
N ASP A 38 6.48 21.02 -9.29
CA ASP A 38 6.94 20.78 -7.93
C ASP A 38 5.77 20.50 -6.98
N ASP A 39 4.62 21.16 -7.18
CA ASP A 39 3.39 20.85 -6.44
C ASP A 39 2.92 19.42 -6.71
N LEU A 40 2.95 18.96 -7.97
CA LEU A 40 2.62 17.58 -8.31
C LEU A 40 3.57 16.57 -7.66
N ARG A 41 4.87 16.88 -7.58
CA ARG A 41 5.86 16.03 -6.90
C ARG A 41 5.61 15.99 -5.38
N ALA A 42 5.34 17.13 -4.77
CA ALA A 42 5.04 17.25 -3.35
C ALA A 42 3.72 16.53 -3.00
N MET A 43 2.69 16.69 -3.83
CA MET A 43 1.42 16.00 -3.67
C MET A 43 1.60 14.48 -3.79
N ARG A 44 2.34 13.99 -4.81
CA ARG A 44 2.62 12.56 -4.94
C ARG A 44 3.36 12.01 -3.72
N LEU A 45 4.33 12.75 -3.18
CA LEU A 45 5.06 12.36 -1.98
C LEU A 45 4.12 12.25 -0.77
N THR A 46 3.28 13.27 -0.56
CA THR A 46 2.30 13.30 0.53
C THR A 46 1.31 12.14 0.44
N LEU A 47 0.75 11.89 -0.74
CA LEU A 47 -0.17 10.78 -0.97
C LEU A 47 0.51 9.41 -0.73
N THR A 48 1.78 9.27 -1.13
CA THR A 48 2.56 8.04 -0.91
C THR A 48 2.82 7.79 0.58
N ASP A 49 3.12 8.84 1.35
CA ASP A 49 3.27 8.75 2.80
C ASP A 49 1.96 8.32 3.47
N GLN A 50 0.85 8.96 3.08
CA GLN A 50 -0.49 8.60 3.56
C GLN A 50 -0.86 7.15 3.24
N GLU A 51 -0.57 6.67 2.02
CA GLU A 51 -0.80 5.27 1.64
C GLU A 51 0.04 4.31 2.48
N THR A 52 1.32 4.65 2.69
CA THR A 52 2.24 3.85 3.51
C THR A 52 1.70 3.70 4.94
N ARG A 53 1.23 4.80 5.53
CA ARG A 53 0.60 4.82 6.86
C ARG A 53 -0.69 3.99 6.89
N ALA A 54 -1.56 4.09 5.88
CA ALA A 54 -2.79 3.31 5.79
C ALA A 54 -2.48 1.80 5.68
N SER A 55 -1.51 1.44 4.85
CA SER A 55 -1.03 0.05 4.70
C SER A 55 -0.45 -0.51 5.99
N TYR A 56 0.30 0.28 6.75
CA TYR A 56 0.81 -0.09 8.07
C TYR A 56 -0.32 -0.41 9.06
N TRP A 57 -1.30 0.49 9.18
CA TRP A 57 -2.44 0.28 10.09
C TRP A 57 -3.30 -0.91 9.71
N ARG A 58 -3.53 -1.13 8.41
CA ARG A 58 -4.26 -2.31 7.94
C ARG A 58 -3.58 -3.59 8.42
N ARG A 59 -2.26 -3.70 8.28
CA ARG A 59 -1.48 -4.86 8.71
C ARG A 59 -1.56 -5.08 10.22
N ILE A 60 -1.49 -4.02 11.00
CA ILE A 60 -1.65 -4.08 12.46
C ILE A 60 -3.03 -4.64 12.85
N LEU A 61 -4.09 -4.14 12.22
CA LEU A 61 -5.45 -4.61 12.51
C LEU A 61 -5.64 -6.07 12.13
N GLN A 62 -5.14 -6.49 10.95
CA GLN A 62 -5.17 -7.89 10.52
C GLN A 62 -4.45 -8.80 11.52
N ALA A 63 -3.24 -8.42 11.94
CA ALA A 63 -2.46 -9.17 12.91
C ALA A 63 -3.18 -9.33 14.26
N ARG A 64 -3.87 -8.28 14.74
CA ARG A 64 -4.67 -8.34 15.97
C ARG A 64 -5.91 -9.22 15.82
N ILE A 65 -6.61 -9.14 14.68
CA ILE A 65 -7.75 -10.01 14.39
C ILE A 65 -7.31 -11.48 14.39
N ASP A 66 -6.16 -11.77 13.77
CA ASP A 66 -5.62 -13.13 13.71
C ASP A 66 -5.23 -13.64 15.11
N LEU A 67 -4.65 -12.79 15.96
CA LEU A 67 -4.35 -13.10 17.36
C LEU A 67 -5.61 -13.41 18.17
N LEU A 68 -6.64 -12.57 18.05
CA LEU A 68 -7.90 -12.77 18.78
C LEU A 68 -8.63 -14.04 18.34
N LYS A 69 -8.48 -14.46 17.08
CA LYS A 69 -9.08 -15.69 16.54
C LYS A 69 -8.31 -16.95 16.90
N ALA A 70 -6.99 -16.88 16.97
CA ALA A 70 -6.14 -18.02 17.31
C ALA A 70 -6.26 -18.40 18.80
N GLY A 71 -6.70 -17.47 19.65
CA GLY A 71 -6.62 -17.64 21.10
C GLY A 71 -5.18 -17.48 21.60
N ASP A 72 -4.97 -17.56 22.92
CA ASP A 72 -3.68 -17.37 23.62
C ASP A 72 -2.66 -18.49 23.30
N ASP A 73 -2.34 -18.67 22.02
CA ASP A 73 -1.38 -19.64 21.54
C ASP A 73 -0.05 -18.94 21.28
N GLN A 74 1.02 -19.39 21.94
CA GLN A 74 2.40 -18.87 21.83
C GLN A 74 2.94 -18.91 20.37
N GLY A 75 2.24 -19.60 19.47
CA GLY A 75 2.46 -19.56 18.02
C GLY A 75 2.10 -18.22 17.37
N VAL A 76 1.23 -17.41 17.98
CA VAL A 76 0.78 -16.15 17.38
C VAL A 76 1.86 -15.08 17.40
N VAL A 77 2.65 -14.94 18.47
CA VAL A 77 3.76 -13.96 18.48
C VAL A 77 4.80 -14.29 17.41
N ARG A 78 5.04 -15.58 17.15
CA ARG A 78 5.86 -16.05 16.01
C ARG A 78 5.20 -15.85 14.65
N ASN A 79 3.88 -15.90 14.57
CA ASN A 79 3.15 -15.51 13.37
C ASN A 79 3.10 -13.99 13.19
N LEU A 80 3.16 -13.21 14.26
CA LEU A 80 3.17 -11.76 14.22
C LEU A 80 4.40 -11.26 13.47
N SER A 81 5.58 -11.81 13.77
CA SER A 81 6.77 -11.51 12.99
C SER A 81 6.58 -11.91 11.53
N ARG A 82 5.99 -13.07 11.21
CA ARG A 82 5.69 -13.48 9.83
C ARG A 82 4.64 -12.61 9.11
N VAL A 83 3.63 -12.08 9.80
CA VAL A 83 2.57 -11.22 9.26
C VAL A 83 3.07 -9.78 9.10
N LEU A 84 3.96 -9.34 10.00
CA LEU A 84 4.65 -8.06 9.92
C LEU A 84 5.84 -8.09 8.94
N THR A 85 6.38 -9.28 8.65
CA THR A 85 7.40 -9.47 7.61
C THR A 85 6.69 -9.66 6.27
N ASP A 86 7.06 -8.87 5.27
CA ASP A 86 6.48 -8.86 3.92
C ASP A 86 6.21 -10.26 3.35
N GLU A 87 5.02 -10.47 2.77
CA GLU A 87 4.98 -11.18 1.48
C GLU A 87 5.62 -10.21 0.47
N PRO A 88 6.63 -10.60 -0.33
CA PRO A 88 7.31 -9.70 -1.24
C PRO A 88 6.33 -9.25 -2.32
N SER A 89 5.56 -8.21 -1.99
CA SER A 89 4.84 -7.42 -2.96
C SER A 89 5.90 -7.02 -3.99
N ALA A 90 5.67 -7.35 -5.25
CA ALA A 90 6.62 -7.27 -6.35
C ALA A 90 7.13 -5.83 -6.68
N HIS A 91 7.01 -4.90 -5.74
CA HIS A 91 7.44 -3.53 -5.78
C HIS A 91 8.44 -3.27 -4.64
N ARG A 92 9.58 -3.97 -4.68
CA ARG A 92 10.77 -3.53 -3.94
C ARG A 92 11.20 -2.17 -4.48
N ARG A 93 10.73 -1.10 -3.85
CA ARG A 93 11.44 0.17 -3.78
C ARG A 93 11.56 0.52 -2.30
N LEU A 94 12.70 0.15 -1.74
CA LEU A 94 13.19 0.63 -0.46
C LEU A 94 13.45 2.13 -0.61
N ALA A 95 12.41 2.94 -0.51
CA ALA A 95 12.51 4.37 -0.28
C ALA A 95 12.25 4.59 1.22
N HIS A 96 13.04 5.48 1.82
CA HIS A 96 13.02 5.82 3.24
C HIS A 96 11.60 5.88 3.83
N VAL A 97 11.21 4.85 4.59
CA VAL A 97 10.00 4.89 5.41
C VAL A 97 10.36 5.69 6.66
N THR A 98 10.08 6.98 6.64
CA THR A 98 10.04 7.80 7.85
C THR A 98 8.82 7.37 8.66
N VAL A 99 9.04 6.85 9.86
CA VAL A 99 7.98 6.54 10.81
C VAL A 99 7.72 7.83 11.61
N ASP A 100 6.89 8.71 11.07
CA ASP A 100 6.42 9.88 11.80
C ASP A 100 5.15 9.55 12.61
N ALA A 101 5.03 10.20 13.76
CA ALA A 101 3.86 10.10 14.62
C ALA A 101 2.61 10.55 13.85
N VAL A 102 1.51 9.82 14.04
CA VAL A 102 0.21 10.10 13.41
C VAL A 102 -0.31 11.42 13.96
N ASP A 103 0.02 12.53 13.31
CA ASP A 103 -0.72 13.77 13.45
C ASP A 103 -1.11 14.31 12.08
N ASP A 104 -2.40 14.61 12.02
CA ASP A 104 -3.20 15.26 11.00
C ASP A 104 -3.41 14.59 9.62
N VAL A 105 -4.65 14.79 9.15
CA VAL A 105 -5.16 14.72 7.76
C VAL A 105 -5.90 13.45 7.29
N LEU A 106 -5.78 12.28 7.91
CA LEU A 106 -6.61 11.14 7.49
C LEU A 106 -7.79 10.97 8.46
N PRO A 107 -9.05 10.88 7.99
CA PRO A 107 -10.18 10.42 8.80
C PRO A 107 -10.02 8.92 9.05
N LEU A 108 -8.95 8.56 9.75
CA LEU A 108 -8.79 7.22 10.28
C LEU A 108 -9.93 7.03 11.29
N PRO A 109 -10.51 5.83 11.38
CA PRO A 109 -11.36 5.48 12.52
C PRO A 109 -10.62 5.80 13.82
N ASP A 110 -11.34 5.91 14.94
CA ASP A 110 -10.72 6.08 16.26
C ASP A 110 -9.96 4.80 16.66
N LEU A 111 -8.79 4.64 16.04
CA LEU A 111 -7.89 3.51 16.20
C LEU A 111 -7.34 3.50 17.62
N ALA A 112 -7.15 4.67 18.25
CA ALA A 112 -6.68 4.77 19.62
C ALA A 112 -7.67 4.12 20.59
N GLN A 113 -8.96 4.47 20.50
CA GLN A 113 -9.99 3.86 21.32
C GLN A 113 -10.11 2.36 21.04
N LEU A 114 -10.15 1.95 19.78
CA LEU A 114 -10.25 0.53 19.40
C LEU A 114 -9.02 -0.27 19.88
N TRP A 115 -7.85 0.36 19.89
CA TRP A 115 -6.61 -0.27 20.32
C TRP A 115 -6.55 -0.46 21.84
N SER A 116 -7.04 0.51 22.61
CA SER A 116 -7.07 0.47 24.08
C SER A 116 -8.04 -0.58 24.67
N ARG A 117 -8.97 -1.11 23.87
CA ARG A 117 -9.94 -2.11 24.33
C ARG A 117 -9.26 -3.47 24.54
N VAL A 118 -9.14 -3.88 25.80
CA VAL A 118 -8.67 -5.23 26.16
C VAL A 118 -9.91 -6.13 26.34
N PRO A 119 -10.13 -7.14 25.47
CA PRO A 119 -11.26 -8.04 25.62
C PRO A 119 -11.05 -8.96 26.81
N ASN A 120 -12.13 -9.39 27.46
CA ASN A 120 -12.03 -10.40 28.51
C ASN A 120 -11.77 -11.78 27.86
N PRO A 121 -10.62 -12.43 28.09
CA PRO A 121 -10.27 -13.67 27.40
C PRO A 121 -11.21 -14.84 27.74
N THR A 122 -11.92 -14.78 28.88
CA THR A 122 -12.89 -15.81 29.27
C THR A 122 -14.29 -15.57 28.72
N ASP A 123 -14.53 -14.42 28.06
CA ASP A 123 -15.81 -14.09 27.45
C ASP A 123 -15.70 -14.12 25.91
N PRO A 124 -16.14 -15.22 25.27
CA PRO A 124 -16.07 -15.34 23.82
C PRO A 124 -16.96 -14.30 23.09
N ALA A 125 -18.02 -13.78 23.73
CA ALA A 125 -18.85 -12.75 23.13
C ALA A 125 -18.11 -11.40 23.08
N SER A 126 -17.38 -11.05 24.15
CA SER A 126 -16.51 -9.86 24.19
C SER A 126 -15.44 -9.90 23.10
N VAL A 127 -14.78 -11.04 22.91
CA VAL A 127 -13.78 -11.23 21.84
C VAL A 127 -14.42 -11.10 20.45
N ALA A 128 -15.58 -11.72 20.22
CA ALA A 128 -16.28 -11.65 18.95
C ALA A 128 -16.72 -10.22 18.59
N ALA A 129 -17.21 -9.45 19.58
CA ALA A 129 -17.58 -8.05 19.39
C ALA A 129 -16.36 -7.19 19.00
N LEU A 130 -15.22 -7.36 19.70
CA LEU A 130 -14.00 -6.63 19.34
C LEU A 130 -13.49 -7.00 17.94
N VAL A 131 -13.55 -8.27 17.55
CA VAL A 131 -13.17 -8.71 16.20
C VAL A 131 -14.08 -8.08 15.14
N ALA A 132 -15.38 -7.93 15.40
CA ALA A 132 -16.31 -7.26 14.50
C ALA A 132 -15.93 -5.78 14.32
N ASP A 133 -15.67 -5.06 15.41
CA ASP A 133 -15.26 -3.66 15.35
C ASP A 133 -13.91 -3.47 14.62
N LEU A 134 -12.93 -4.35 14.87
CA LEU A 134 -11.64 -4.35 14.17
C LEU A 134 -11.79 -4.57 12.66
N ARG A 135 -12.74 -5.41 12.23
CA ARG A 135 -13.04 -5.63 10.82
C ARG A 135 -13.67 -4.41 10.16
N VAL A 136 -14.55 -3.69 10.86
CA VAL A 136 -15.13 -2.45 10.34
C VAL A 136 -14.01 -1.41 10.12
N ALA A 137 -13.11 -1.24 11.08
CA ALA A 137 -11.98 -0.33 10.94
C ALA A 137 -11.02 -0.74 9.81
N GLU A 138 -10.72 -2.05 9.68
CA GLU A 138 -9.87 -2.57 8.60
C GLU A 138 -10.48 -2.32 7.21
N GLN A 139 -11.80 -2.47 7.09
CA GLN A 139 -12.52 -2.20 5.84
C GLN A 139 -12.48 -0.71 5.49
N GLN A 140 -12.65 0.19 6.47
CA GLN A 140 -12.55 1.64 6.25
C GLN A 140 -11.15 2.04 5.75
N ILE A 141 -10.09 1.53 6.38
CA ILE A 141 -8.71 1.76 5.92
C ILE A 141 -8.49 1.19 4.52
N SER A 142 -9.11 0.06 4.20
CA SER A 142 -9.00 -0.55 2.87
C SER A 142 -9.62 0.29 1.76
N VAL A 143 -10.78 0.92 2.03
CA VAL A 143 -11.44 1.87 1.12
C VAL A 143 -10.53 3.08 0.93
N LEU A 144 -10.10 3.71 2.03
CA LEU A 144 -9.22 4.88 2.02
C LEU A 144 -7.93 4.63 1.22
N ARG A 145 -7.28 3.48 1.45
CA ARG A 145 -6.08 3.11 0.70
C ARG A 145 -6.35 2.97 -0.81
N SER A 146 -7.52 2.47 -1.19
CA SER A 146 -7.88 2.34 -2.61
C SER A 146 -8.05 3.72 -3.26
N GLU A 147 -8.65 4.67 -2.56
CA GLU A 147 -8.75 6.07 -2.99
C GLU A 147 -7.37 6.73 -3.11
N LEU A 148 -6.48 6.49 -2.12
CA LEU A 148 -5.10 6.97 -2.17
C LEU A 148 -4.35 6.42 -3.38
N PHE A 149 -4.47 5.12 -3.70
CA PHE A 149 -3.86 4.55 -4.90
C PHE A 149 -4.38 5.20 -6.18
N LEU A 150 -5.69 5.42 -6.31
CA LEU A 150 -6.26 6.10 -7.47
C LEU A 150 -5.71 7.51 -7.62
N ASN A 151 -5.58 8.25 -6.52
CA ASN A 151 -5.01 9.60 -6.52
C ASN A 151 -3.52 9.59 -6.89
N ILE A 152 -2.73 8.65 -6.33
CA ILE A 152 -1.31 8.49 -6.67
C ILE A 152 -1.14 8.18 -8.16
N ASP A 153 -1.97 7.30 -8.70
CA ASP A 153 -1.94 6.93 -10.12
C ASP A 153 -2.28 8.11 -11.01
N ALA A 154 -3.30 8.91 -10.67
CA ALA A 154 -3.68 10.11 -11.41
C ALA A 154 -2.54 11.15 -11.44
N VAL A 155 -1.95 11.45 -10.28
CA VAL A 155 -0.82 12.40 -10.18
C VAL A 155 0.41 11.88 -10.92
N THR A 156 0.65 10.57 -10.86
CA THR A 156 1.77 9.94 -11.58
C THR A 156 1.55 9.98 -13.08
N ALA A 157 0.33 9.74 -13.56
CA ALA A 157 -0.02 9.86 -14.97
C ALA A 157 0.18 11.28 -15.49
N GLU A 158 -0.23 12.29 -14.71
CA GLU A 158 -0.02 13.71 -15.04
C GLU A 158 1.48 14.06 -15.12
N LEU A 159 2.29 13.60 -14.16
CA LEU A 159 3.73 13.80 -14.21
C LEU A 159 4.35 13.15 -15.46
N ILE A 160 3.91 11.95 -15.84
CA ILE A 160 4.35 11.29 -17.06
C ILE A 160 3.94 12.09 -18.31
N ALA A 161 2.71 12.61 -18.36
CA ALA A 161 2.22 13.43 -19.46
C ALA A 161 3.09 14.68 -19.64
N ARG A 162 3.38 15.41 -18.56
CA ARG A 162 4.24 16.60 -18.60
C ARG A 162 5.67 16.30 -19.01
N PHE A 163 6.23 15.18 -18.56
CA PHE A 163 7.58 14.77 -19.00
C PHE A 163 7.59 14.32 -20.46
N HIS A 164 6.52 13.70 -20.94
CA HIS A 164 6.37 13.33 -22.34
C HIS A 164 6.30 14.58 -23.23
N ASP A 165 5.52 15.59 -22.83
CA ASP A 165 5.35 16.83 -23.58
C ASP A 165 6.59 17.74 -23.50
N ASN A 166 7.29 17.75 -22.37
CA ASN A 166 8.54 18.47 -22.20
C ASN A 166 9.61 17.63 -21.47
N PRO A 167 10.42 16.86 -22.22
CA PRO A 167 11.45 15.99 -21.65
C PRO A 167 12.53 16.72 -20.84
N SER A 168 12.77 18.01 -21.12
CA SER A 168 13.79 18.80 -20.40
C SER A 168 13.46 18.98 -18.91
N LEU A 169 12.19 18.88 -18.53
CA LEU A 169 11.73 18.95 -17.13
C LEU A 169 12.27 17.81 -16.26
N ALA A 170 12.64 16.67 -16.87
CA ALA A 170 13.26 15.56 -16.16
C ALA A 170 14.69 15.89 -15.70
N LEU A 171 15.39 16.77 -16.42
CA LEU A 171 16.78 17.15 -16.12
C LEU A 171 16.88 18.06 -14.89
N VAL A 172 15.80 18.75 -14.52
CA VAL A 172 15.73 19.62 -13.33
C VAL A 172 15.88 18.81 -12.02
N ALA A 173 15.56 17.52 -12.04
CA ALA A 173 15.66 16.65 -10.87
C ALA A 173 17.09 16.11 -10.61
N LEU A 174 18.05 16.38 -11.48
CA LEU A 174 19.43 15.92 -11.32
C LEU A 174 20.23 16.94 -10.48
N PRO A 175 21.06 16.50 -9.51
CA PRO A 175 21.95 17.40 -8.79
C PRO A 175 22.90 18.07 -9.79
N ARG A 176 22.97 19.40 -9.75
CA ARG A 176 23.95 20.16 -10.54
C ARG A 176 25.34 19.85 -9.99
N ARG A 177 26.21 19.32 -10.86
CA ARG A 177 27.62 19.07 -10.54
C ARG A 177 28.41 20.37 -10.48
#